data_AF-A0A0L0CNE3-F1
#
_entry.id   AF-A0A0L0CNE3-F1
#
_cell.length_a   1.000
_cell.length_b   1.000
_cell.length_c   1.000
_cell.angle_alpha   90.00
_cell.angle_beta   90.00
_cell.angle_gamma   90.00
#
_symmetry.space_group_name_H-M   'P 1'
#
loop_
_entity.id
_entity.type
_entity.pdbx_description
1 polymer ?
#
loop_
_entity_poly.entity_id
_entity_poly.type
_entity_poly.pdbx_seq_one_letter_code
_entity_poly.pdbx_strand_id
1 'polypeptide(L)'
;MDECFMIPLPRAKPIQSIFFNTAQWHVLLILVMLSIIYALFLNIGKFNTIRQLCLYDVIFSDKIIRGLLGQSFVMPQKINGFINYVYILIFYTSLMITTIYTVYLKSNLISPPLTKKIKNLDDIREAGLKVAVHPRDLEDWDYNFYKNYQDILFITSDNYLHFKNLRDSMDLRYVYPVDYPSWTIYQEQQKLFQRKLFYFSKDLCLSQTSLFAIPIRPDLPYKELLNQHLLDVRDTGLMQHWFDELVADGIKRSL
;
A
#
# COMPACT_ATOMS: atom_id res chain seq x y z
N MET A 1 26.03 4.05 -3.22
CA MET A 1 24.80 4.79 -3.53
C MET A 1 24.10 3.94 -4.53
N ASP A 2 22.90 3.52 -4.17
CA ASP A 2 22.17 2.55 -4.95
C ASP A 2 21.24 3.36 -5.87
N GLU A 3 21.41 3.16 -7.17
CA GLU A 3 20.51 3.72 -8.17
C GLU A 3 19.33 2.76 -8.31
N CYS A 4 18.16 3.21 -7.88
CA CYS A 4 16.96 2.37 -7.87
C CYS A 4 15.79 3.10 -8.49
N PHE A 5 14.71 2.35 -8.71
CA PHE A 5 13.55 2.91 -9.39
C PHE A 5 12.60 3.61 -8.42
N MET A 6 12.27 4.86 -8.76
CA MET A 6 11.15 5.62 -8.25
C MET A 6 9.90 5.26 -9.08
N ILE A 7 8.97 4.54 -8.44
CA ILE A 7 7.81 3.92 -9.10
C ILE A 7 6.54 4.64 -8.65
N PRO A 8 5.59 4.97 -9.55
CA PRO A 8 4.34 5.59 -9.15
C PRO A 8 3.55 4.63 -8.27
N LEU A 9 2.94 5.15 -7.19
CA LEU A 9 2.05 4.35 -6.37
C LEU A 9 0.88 3.90 -7.24
N PRO A 10 0.53 2.60 -7.18
CA PRO A 10 -0.67 2.16 -7.84
C PRO A 10 -1.88 2.93 -7.32
N ARG A 11 -2.84 3.19 -8.21
CA ARG A 11 -4.09 3.87 -7.82
C ARG A 11 -4.77 3.07 -6.72
N ALA A 12 -5.28 3.78 -5.72
CA ALA A 12 -6.15 3.18 -4.71
C ALA A 12 -7.30 2.44 -5.40
N LYS A 13 -7.62 1.23 -4.93
CA LYS A 13 -8.78 0.50 -5.44
C LYS A 13 -10.04 1.37 -5.33
N PRO A 14 -10.91 1.37 -6.35
CA PRO A 14 -12.11 2.19 -6.31
C PRO A 14 -12.98 1.75 -5.13
N ILE A 15 -13.53 2.73 -4.40
CA ILE A 15 -14.31 2.53 -3.17
C ILE A 15 -15.42 1.50 -3.36
N GLN A 16 -16.10 1.53 -4.52
CA GLN A 16 -17.16 0.59 -4.88
C GLN A 16 -16.70 -0.88 -4.82
N SER A 17 -15.50 -1.16 -5.34
CA SER A 17 -14.93 -2.51 -5.31
C SER A 17 -14.60 -2.95 -3.88
N ILE A 18 -14.28 -2.02 -2.98
CA ILE A 18 -13.99 -2.33 -1.58
C ILE A 18 -15.28 -2.75 -0.86
N PHE A 19 -16.40 -2.08 -1.10
CA PHE A 19 -17.70 -2.46 -0.52
C PHE A 19 -18.12 -3.87 -0.93
N PHE A 20 -18.10 -4.19 -2.24
CA PHE A 20 -18.47 -5.52 -2.74
C PHE A 20 -17.45 -6.60 -2.34
N ASN A 21 -16.16 -6.28 -2.35
CA ASN A 21 -15.12 -7.22 -1.92
C ASN A 21 -15.04 -7.38 -0.40
N THR A 22 -15.65 -6.50 0.41
CA THR A 22 -15.76 -6.66 1.87
C THR A 22 -17.02 -7.44 2.23
N ALA A 23 -18.11 -7.25 1.47
CA ALA A 23 -19.29 -8.11 1.51
C ALA A 23 -19.04 -9.44 0.76
N GLN A 24 -17.94 -10.12 1.12
CA GLN A 24 -17.61 -11.40 0.52
C GLN A 24 -18.72 -12.41 0.80
N TRP A 25 -19.01 -13.24 -0.20
CA TRP A 25 -19.94 -14.35 -0.10
C TRP A 25 -19.70 -15.23 1.15
N HIS A 26 -18.44 -15.38 1.57
CA HIS A 26 -18.07 -16.09 2.80
C HIS A 26 -18.68 -15.50 4.08
N VAL A 27 -18.72 -14.17 4.22
CA VAL A 27 -19.30 -13.51 5.40
C VAL A 27 -20.81 -13.69 5.43
N LEU A 28 -21.45 -13.59 4.26
CA LEU A 28 -22.88 -13.80 4.11
C LEU A 28 -23.25 -15.26 4.42
N LEU A 29 -22.46 -16.22 3.93
CA LEU A 29 -22.59 -17.64 4.28
C LEU A 29 -22.49 -17.88 5.80
N ILE A 30 -21.48 -17.30 6.46
CA ILE A 30 -21.32 -17.44 7.91
C ILE A 30 -22.52 -16.87 8.68
N LEU A 31 -23.04 -15.71 8.27
CA LEU A 31 -24.25 -15.10 8.84
C LEU A 31 -25.48 -16.02 8.68
N VAL A 32 -25.67 -16.59 7.49
CA VAL A 32 -26.77 -17.54 7.24
C VAL A 32 -26.62 -18.78 8.11
N MET A 33 -25.42 -19.37 8.20
CA MET A 33 -25.16 -20.55 9.03
C MET A 33 -25.41 -20.26 10.52
N LEU A 34 -24.95 -19.12 11.03
CA LEU A 34 -25.22 -18.68 12.40
C LEU A 34 -26.73 -18.51 12.65
N SER A 35 -27.47 -17.93 11.71
CA SER A 35 -28.91 -17.74 11.83
C SER A 35 -29.67 -19.08 11.97
N ILE A 36 -29.24 -20.11 11.22
CA ILE A 36 -29.82 -21.46 11.28
C ILE A 36 -29.49 -22.12 12.64
N ILE A 37 -28.26 -21.97 13.12
CA ILE A 37 -27.82 -22.50 14.42
C ILE A 37 -28.65 -21.90 15.56
N TYR A 38 -28.82 -20.57 15.59
CA TYR A 38 -29.65 -19.91 16.59
C TYR A 38 -31.13 -20.32 16.49
N ALA A 39 -31.64 -20.53 15.27
CA ALA A 39 -33.00 -21.00 15.04
C ALA A 39 -33.23 -22.39 15.62
N LEU A 40 -32.25 -23.29 15.47
CA LEU A 40 -32.29 -24.62 16.07
C LEU A 40 -32.28 -24.53 17.61
N PHE A 41 -31.37 -23.75 18.20
CA PHE A 41 -31.29 -23.59 19.65
C PHE A 41 -32.59 -23.04 20.27
N LEU A 42 -33.20 -22.02 19.65
CA LEU A 42 -34.45 -21.45 20.15
C LEU A 42 -35.62 -22.43 20.04
N ASN A 43 -35.70 -23.21 18.96
CA ASN A 43 -36.76 -24.20 18.79
C ASN A 43 -36.63 -25.39 19.75
N ILE A 44 -35.40 -25.87 20.01
CA ILE A 44 -35.12 -26.90 21.02
C ILE A 44 -35.54 -26.39 22.41
N GLY A 45 -35.17 -25.15 22.76
CA GLY A 45 -35.52 -24.55 24.05
C GLY A 45 -37.02 -24.34 24.25
N LYS A 46 -37.81 -24.22 23.17
CA LYS A 46 -39.26 -23.98 23.22
C LYS A 46 -40.08 -25.27 23.28
N PHE A 47 -39.75 -26.27 22.47
CA PHE A 47 -40.56 -27.49 22.34
C PHE A 47 -40.02 -28.68 23.13
N ASN A 48 -38.81 -28.57 23.72
CA ASN A 48 -38.16 -29.60 24.53
C ASN A 48 -38.05 -31.00 23.86
N THR A 49 -38.33 -31.08 22.55
CA THR A 49 -38.42 -32.31 21.75
C THR A 49 -38.22 -31.97 20.27
N ILE A 50 -37.28 -32.67 19.62
CA ILE A 50 -36.85 -32.47 18.21
C ILE A 50 -37.99 -32.78 17.20
N ARG A 51 -39.03 -33.50 17.62
CA ARG A 51 -40.05 -34.10 16.75
C ARG A 51 -41.15 -33.13 16.27
N GLN A 52 -41.23 -31.91 16.80
CA GLN A 52 -42.23 -30.89 16.44
C GLN A 52 -41.67 -29.74 15.58
N LEU A 53 -40.47 -29.93 15.00
CA LEU A 53 -39.81 -28.88 14.21
C LEU A 53 -40.45 -28.75 12.81
N CYS A 54 -41.18 -27.66 12.59
CA CYS A 54 -41.51 -27.23 11.23
C CYS A 54 -40.30 -26.49 10.62
N LEU A 55 -39.82 -26.96 9.45
CA LEU A 55 -38.66 -26.36 8.76
C LEU A 55 -38.88 -24.89 8.37
N TYR A 56 -40.13 -24.49 8.13
CA TYR A 56 -40.49 -23.10 7.84
C TYR A 56 -40.19 -22.15 9.02
N ASP A 57 -40.51 -22.56 10.25
CA ASP A 57 -40.24 -21.77 11.47
C ASP A 57 -38.75 -21.65 11.79
N VAL A 58 -37.92 -22.57 11.27
CA VAL A 58 -36.47 -22.56 11.42
C VAL A 58 -35.82 -21.64 10.37
N ILE A 59 -36.25 -21.74 9.10
CA ILE A 59 -35.64 -21.00 7.99
C ILE A 59 -36.09 -19.54 7.95
N PHE A 60 -37.38 -19.27 8.25
CA PHE A 60 -37.97 -17.93 8.18
C PHE A 60 -38.20 -17.30 9.55
N SER A 61 -37.27 -17.50 10.49
CA SER A 61 -37.35 -16.83 11.78
C SER A 61 -36.95 -15.35 11.68
N ASP A 62 -37.92 -14.50 11.34
CA ASP A 62 -37.79 -13.04 11.20
C ASP A 62 -37.11 -12.40 12.43
N LYS A 63 -37.37 -12.95 13.63
CA LYS A 63 -36.79 -12.45 14.89
C LYS A 63 -35.27 -12.62 14.96
N ILE A 64 -34.75 -13.73 14.46
CA ILE A 64 -33.31 -14.06 14.52
C ILE A 64 -32.55 -13.25 13.50
N ILE A 65 -33.11 -13.12 12.30
CA ILE A 65 -32.53 -12.31 11.23
C ILE A 65 -32.44 -10.85 11.69
N ARG A 66 -33.53 -10.31 12.27
CA ARG A 66 -33.51 -8.96 12.87
C ARG A 66 -32.49 -8.84 13.99
N GLY A 67 -32.45 -9.79 14.91
CA GLY A 67 -31.50 -9.80 16.02
C GLY A 67 -30.03 -9.83 15.57
N LEU A 68 -29.71 -10.62 14.54
CA LEU A 68 -28.35 -10.76 14.00
C LEU A 68 -27.93 -9.54 13.16
N LEU A 69 -28.89 -8.87 12.51
CA LEU A 69 -28.70 -7.59 11.82
C LEU A 69 -28.66 -6.38 12.77
N GLY A 70 -28.79 -6.59 14.08
CA GLY A 70 -28.80 -5.53 15.08
C GLY A 70 -30.09 -4.69 15.11
N GLN A 71 -31.18 -5.20 14.53
CA GLN A 71 -32.50 -4.58 14.61
C GLN A 71 -33.23 -5.00 15.89
N SER A 72 -34.04 -4.09 16.43
CA SER A 72 -34.88 -4.38 17.60
C SER A 72 -36.02 -5.34 17.22
N PHE A 73 -36.36 -6.22 18.15
CA PHE A 73 -37.49 -7.13 18.03
C PHE A 73 -38.22 -7.29 19.37
N VAL A 74 -39.48 -7.69 19.32
CA VAL A 74 -40.32 -7.86 20.51
C VAL A 74 -39.98 -9.19 21.20
N MET A 75 -39.59 -9.12 22.46
CA MET A 75 -39.27 -10.27 23.30
C MET A 75 -40.55 -11.07 23.66
N PRO A 76 -40.53 -12.41 23.61
CA PRO A 76 -41.68 -13.21 24.06
C PRO A 76 -41.90 -13.10 25.57
N GLN A 77 -43.16 -13.15 26.02
CA GLN A 77 -43.54 -12.99 27.43
C GLN A 77 -43.16 -14.16 28.36
N LYS A 78 -42.93 -15.36 27.82
CA LYS A 78 -42.51 -16.55 28.58
C LYS A 78 -41.11 -16.98 28.16
N ILE A 79 -40.14 -16.79 29.05
CA ILE A 79 -38.72 -17.04 28.77
C ILE A 79 -38.19 -18.03 29.80
N ASN A 80 -37.63 -19.14 29.34
CA ASN A 80 -36.84 -20.06 30.15
C ASN A 80 -35.38 -19.54 30.24
N GLY A 81 -34.64 -19.89 31.30
CA GLY A 81 -33.26 -19.42 31.49
C GLY A 81 -32.34 -19.74 30.30
N PHE A 82 -32.51 -20.90 29.68
CA PHE A 82 -31.80 -21.29 28.45
C PHE A 82 -32.11 -20.37 27.27
N ILE A 83 -33.39 -20.03 27.05
CA ILE A 83 -33.81 -19.13 25.97
C ILE A 83 -33.27 -17.71 26.20
N ASN A 84 -33.26 -17.24 27.46
CA ASN A 84 -32.68 -15.94 27.81
C ASN A 84 -31.18 -15.88 27.46
N TYR A 85 -30.44 -16.95 27.80
CA TYR A 85 -29.02 -17.07 27.45
C TYR A 85 -28.80 -17.01 25.94
N VAL A 86 -29.61 -17.71 25.14
CA VAL A 86 -29.51 -17.67 23.67
C VAL A 86 -29.73 -16.26 23.12
N TYR A 87 -30.71 -15.50 23.63
CA TYR A 87 -30.92 -14.11 23.21
C TYR A 87 -29.77 -13.16 23.60
N ILE A 88 -29.17 -13.34 24.78
CA ILE A 88 -27.96 -12.60 25.18
C ILE A 88 -26.80 -12.91 24.22
N LEU A 89 -26.66 -14.17 23.82
CA LEU A 89 -25.63 -14.61 22.88
C LEU A 89 -25.84 -14.01 21.48
N ILE A 90 -27.09 -13.96 20.99
CA ILE A 90 -27.44 -13.28 19.73
C ILE A 90 -27.10 -11.79 19.80
N PHE A 91 -27.40 -11.12 20.91
CA PHE A 91 -27.06 -9.72 21.09
C PHE A 91 -25.54 -9.49 21.06
N TYR A 92 -24.78 -10.32 21.79
CA TYR A 92 -23.32 -10.23 21.82
C TYR A 92 -22.70 -10.47 20.43
N THR A 93 -23.18 -11.47 19.68
CA THR A 93 -22.65 -11.75 18.34
C THR A 93 -23.04 -10.68 17.33
N SER A 94 -24.26 -10.14 17.39
CA SER A 94 -24.66 -8.98 16.57
C SER A 94 -23.75 -7.77 16.84
N LEU A 95 -23.42 -7.49 18.10
CA LEU A 95 -22.52 -6.39 18.47
C LEU A 95 -21.11 -6.63 17.92
N MET A 96 -20.59 -7.84 18.06
CA MET A 96 -19.26 -8.19 17.53
C MET A 96 -19.21 -8.11 16.01
N ILE A 97 -20.20 -8.64 15.29
CA ILE A 97 -20.24 -8.60 13.82
C ILE A 97 -20.31 -7.16 13.31
N THR A 98 -21.19 -6.34 13.88
CA THR A 98 -21.34 -4.94 13.46
C THR A 98 -20.10 -4.10 13.75
N THR A 99 -19.48 -4.28 14.91
CA THR A 99 -18.23 -3.57 15.25
C THR A 99 -17.05 -4.01 14.38
N ILE A 100 -16.84 -5.31 14.19
CA ILE A 100 -15.77 -5.82 13.31
C ILE A 100 -15.97 -5.33 11.89
N TYR A 101 -17.20 -5.42 11.35
CA TYR A 101 -17.49 -4.96 9.99
C TYR A 101 -17.24 -3.46 9.82
N THR A 102 -17.71 -2.63 10.76
CA THR A 102 -17.52 -1.18 10.70
C THR A 102 -16.06 -0.77 10.84
N VAL A 103 -15.30 -1.42 11.74
CA VAL A 103 -13.85 -1.17 11.88
C VAL A 103 -13.10 -1.59 10.62
N TYR A 104 -13.40 -2.76 10.07
CA TYR A 104 -12.75 -3.24 8.86
C TYR A 104 -13.05 -2.35 7.65
N LEU A 105 -14.31 -1.96 7.47
CA LEU A 105 -14.72 -1.05 6.40
C LEU A 105 -14.05 0.31 6.53
N LYS A 106 -14.08 0.92 7.72
CA LYS A 106 -13.44 2.21 7.98
C LYS A 106 -11.93 2.15 7.75
N SER A 107 -11.26 1.09 8.22
CA SER A 107 -9.82 0.90 8.01
C SER A 107 -9.46 0.85 6.52
N ASN A 108 -10.20 0.07 5.73
CA ASN A 108 -9.98 -0.01 4.28
C ASN A 108 -10.37 1.26 3.51
N LEU A 109 -11.28 2.09 4.05
CA LEU A 109 -11.61 3.38 3.45
C LEU A 109 -10.54 4.44 3.73
N ILE A 110 -9.99 4.45 4.95
CA ILE A 110 -8.95 5.39 5.37
C ILE A 110 -7.61 5.03 4.73
N SER A 111 -7.28 3.75 4.65
CA SER A 111 -6.05 3.24 4.07
C SER A 111 -6.37 2.12 3.08
N PRO A 112 -6.81 2.46 1.85
CA PRO A 112 -7.15 1.46 0.86
C PRO A 112 -5.92 0.60 0.57
N PRO A 113 -6.08 -0.74 0.54
CA PRO A 113 -4.99 -1.61 0.16
C PRO A 113 -4.57 -1.25 -1.26
N LEU A 114 -3.33 -0.81 -1.39
CA LEU A 114 -2.69 -0.57 -2.68
C LEU A 114 -2.73 -1.86 -3.50
N THR A 115 -2.83 -1.76 -4.82
CA THR A 115 -2.67 -2.95 -5.66
C THR A 115 -1.25 -3.52 -5.50
N LYS A 116 -1.03 -4.73 -6.02
CA LYS A 116 0.25 -5.45 -5.93
C LYS A 116 1.41 -4.47 -6.19
N LYS A 117 2.27 -4.26 -5.19
CA LYS A 117 3.49 -3.48 -5.37
C LYS A 117 4.34 -4.14 -6.44
N ILE A 118 4.88 -3.33 -7.34
CA ILE A 118 5.82 -3.77 -8.36
C ILE A 118 7.10 -4.18 -7.65
N LYS A 119 7.48 -5.45 -7.80
CA LYS A 119 8.70 -6.03 -7.20
C LYS A 119 9.78 -6.24 -8.25
N ASN A 120 9.39 -6.58 -9.48
CA ASN A 120 10.30 -6.92 -10.56
C ASN A 120 10.06 -6.02 -11.80
N LEU A 121 11.02 -5.95 -12.72
CA LEU A 121 10.86 -5.23 -13.99
C LEU A 121 9.76 -5.86 -14.87
N ASP A 122 9.54 -7.16 -14.76
CA ASP A 122 8.42 -7.83 -15.43
C ASP A 122 7.06 -7.32 -14.92
N ASP A 123 6.94 -6.99 -13.62
CA ASP A 123 5.72 -6.37 -13.08
C ASP A 123 5.50 -4.97 -13.69
N ILE A 124 6.57 -4.23 -14.04
CA ILE A 124 6.48 -2.93 -14.73
C ILE A 124 5.91 -3.13 -16.14
N ARG A 125 6.41 -4.16 -16.85
CA ARG A 125 5.93 -4.55 -18.17
C ARG A 125 4.46 -4.94 -18.14
N GLU A 126 4.06 -5.80 -17.20
CA GLU A 126 2.67 -6.23 -17.00
C GLU A 126 1.74 -5.07 -16.64
N ALA A 127 2.24 -4.10 -15.86
CA ALA A 127 1.49 -2.89 -15.51
C ALA A 127 1.34 -1.91 -16.69
N GLY A 128 2.02 -2.13 -17.82
CA GLY A 128 2.04 -1.23 -18.97
C GLY A 128 2.73 0.11 -18.70
N LEU A 129 3.58 0.17 -17.67
CA LEU A 129 4.36 1.35 -17.33
C LEU A 129 5.64 1.38 -18.17
N LYS A 130 6.12 2.60 -18.44
CA LYS A 130 7.39 2.81 -19.14
C LYS A 130 8.42 3.41 -18.20
N VAL A 131 9.67 3.02 -18.35
CA VAL A 131 10.79 3.57 -17.60
C VAL A 131 11.37 4.73 -18.40
N ALA A 132 11.21 5.97 -17.93
CA ALA A 132 11.79 7.13 -18.57
C ALA A 132 13.29 7.18 -18.25
N VAL A 133 14.12 7.29 -19.29
CA VAL A 133 15.58 7.33 -19.19
C VAL A 133 16.15 8.36 -20.15
N HIS A 134 17.28 8.95 -19.77
CA HIS A 134 18.07 9.78 -20.65
C HIS A 134 19.17 8.92 -21.32
N PRO A 135 19.54 9.17 -22.60
CA PRO A 135 20.58 8.40 -23.29
C PRO A 135 21.92 8.32 -22.54
N ARG A 136 22.34 9.40 -21.88
CA ARG A 136 23.57 9.42 -21.05
C ARG A 136 23.52 8.44 -19.89
N ASP A 137 22.36 8.27 -19.26
CA ASP A 137 22.23 7.39 -18.10
C ASP A 137 22.25 5.91 -18.54
N LEU A 138 21.90 5.63 -19.81
CA LEU A 138 21.98 4.29 -20.40
C LEU A 138 23.41 3.83 -20.68
N GLU A 139 24.38 4.74 -20.84
CA GLU A 139 25.78 4.39 -21.09
C GLU A 139 26.39 3.61 -19.91
N ASP A 140 25.92 3.90 -18.69
CA ASP A 140 26.38 3.26 -17.46
C ASP A 140 25.68 1.91 -17.17
N TRP A 141 24.66 1.55 -17.96
CA TRP A 141 23.85 0.34 -17.72
C TRP A 141 24.43 -0.88 -18.43
N ASP A 142 24.25 -2.06 -17.84
CA ASP A 142 24.66 -3.32 -18.48
C ASP A 142 23.93 -3.51 -19.82
N TYR A 143 24.68 -3.84 -20.87
CA TYR A 143 24.16 -4.13 -22.19
C TYR A 143 23.08 -5.23 -22.18
N ASN A 144 23.24 -6.25 -21.31
CA ASN A 144 22.23 -7.31 -21.19
C ASN A 144 20.92 -6.79 -20.60
N PHE A 145 20.99 -5.84 -19.66
CA PHE A 145 19.83 -5.19 -19.10
C PHE A 145 19.07 -4.44 -20.19
N TYR A 146 19.77 -3.59 -20.96
CA TYR A 146 19.17 -2.84 -22.06
C TYR A 146 18.49 -3.77 -23.07
N LYS A 147 19.18 -4.83 -23.50
CA LYS A 147 18.65 -5.78 -24.49
C LYS A 147 17.38 -6.48 -24.02
N ASN A 148 17.30 -6.85 -22.74
CA ASN A 148 16.17 -7.61 -22.19
C ASN A 148 14.94 -6.75 -21.87
N TYR A 149 15.13 -5.44 -21.65
CA TYR A 149 14.08 -4.54 -21.18
C TYR A 149 13.85 -3.32 -22.10
N GLN A 150 14.42 -3.31 -23.30
CA GLN A 150 14.22 -2.22 -24.29
C GLN A 150 12.75 -1.89 -24.57
N ASP A 151 11.85 -2.86 -24.42
CA ASP A 151 10.42 -2.72 -24.69
C ASP A 151 9.70 -1.80 -23.69
N ILE A 152 10.20 -1.74 -22.45
CA ILE A 152 9.66 -0.88 -21.39
C ILE A 152 10.40 0.47 -21.28
N LEU A 153 11.53 0.65 -21.97
CA LEU A 153 12.29 1.90 -21.92
C LEU A 153 11.63 2.99 -22.78
N PHE A 154 11.45 4.15 -22.17
CA PHE A 154 11.10 5.40 -22.85
C PHE A 154 12.33 6.30 -22.85
N ILE A 155 13.09 6.23 -23.94
CA ILE A 155 14.27 7.07 -24.15
C ILE A 155 13.78 8.48 -24.48
N THR A 156 14.01 9.40 -23.55
CA THR A 156 13.69 10.82 -23.75
C THR A 156 14.60 11.43 -24.80
N SER A 157 14.11 12.45 -25.52
CA SER A 157 14.90 13.22 -26.49
C SER A 157 16.22 13.70 -25.88
N ASP A 158 17.25 13.95 -26.70
CA ASP A 158 18.62 14.37 -26.30
C ASP A 158 18.69 15.59 -25.35
N ASN A 159 17.60 16.33 -25.18
CA ASN A 159 17.53 17.38 -24.18
C ASN A 159 17.32 16.81 -22.77
N TYR A 160 18.40 16.75 -22.00
CA TYR A 160 18.38 16.39 -20.58
C TYR A 160 17.40 17.20 -19.73
N LEU A 161 17.16 18.47 -20.08
CA LEU A 161 16.19 19.30 -19.37
C LEU A 161 14.77 18.73 -19.46
N HIS A 162 14.43 18.10 -20.59
CA HIS A 162 13.12 17.47 -20.76
C HIS A 162 12.95 16.27 -19.83
N PHE A 163 13.95 15.38 -19.77
CA PHE A 163 13.97 14.27 -18.82
C PHE A 163 13.87 14.75 -17.38
N LYS A 164 14.69 15.73 -17.02
CA LYS A 164 14.69 16.33 -15.68
C LYS A 164 13.31 16.88 -15.32
N ASN A 165 12.68 17.63 -16.23
CA ASN A 165 11.34 18.17 -16.00
C ASN A 165 10.28 17.07 -15.87
N LEU A 166 10.37 15.99 -16.65
CA LEU A 166 9.46 14.84 -16.55
C LEU A 166 9.54 14.19 -15.15
N ARG A 167 10.76 14.01 -14.65
CA ARG A 167 11.04 13.43 -13.33
C ARG A 167 10.65 14.37 -12.19
N ASP A 168 11.03 15.64 -12.27
CA ASP A 168 10.78 16.66 -11.25
C ASP A 168 9.28 17.04 -11.17
N SER A 169 8.56 16.97 -12.29
CA SER A 169 7.09 17.13 -12.31
C SER A 169 6.32 15.91 -11.81
N MET A 170 7.03 14.82 -11.48
CA MET A 170 6.44 13.59 -10.95
C MET A 170 5.33 13.02 -11.84
N ASP A 171 5.56 12.93 -13.16
CA ASP A 171 4.58 12.38 -14.09
C ASP A 171 4.38 10.87 -13.86
N LEU A 172 3.17 10.51 -13.41
CA LEU A 172 2.75 9.16 -13.01
C LEU A 172 2.74 8.14 -14.14
N ARG A 173 2.90 8.56 -15.40
CA ARG A 173 2.93 7.66 -16.57
C ARG A 173 4.24 6.87 -16.67
N TYR A 174 5.28 7.31 -15.96
CA TYR A 174 6.61 6.74 -16.08
C TYR A 174 7.18 6.32 -14.73
N VAL A 175 8.11 5.38 -14.79
CA VAL A 175 9.03 5.00 -13.72
C VAL A 175 10.37 5.70 -13.98
N TYR A 176 11.03 6.17 -12.94
CA TYR A 176 12.28 6.92 -13.09
C TYR A 176 13.42 6.23 -12.32
N PRO A 177 14.61 6.08 -12.90
CA PRO A 177 15.80 5.78 -12.12
C PRO A 177 16.19 7.01 -11.28
N VAL A 178 16.46 6.77 -9.99
CA VAL A 178 16.80 7.79 -9.01
C VAL A 178 17.83 7.24 -8.04
N ASP A 179 18.85 8.02 -7.72
CA ASP A 179 19.81 7.75 -6.66
C ASP A 179 19.21 8.04 -5.28
N TYR A 180 19.63 7.29 -4.27
CA TYR A 180 19.11 7.44 -2.90
C TYR A 180 19.11 8.89 -2.35
N PRO A 181 20.17 9.71 -2.55
CA PRO A 181 20.14 11.11 -2.14
C PRO A 181 19.04 11.94 -2.81
N SER A 182 18.91 11.87 -4.13
CA SER A 182 17.82 12.55 -4.85
C SER A 182 16.44 12.05 -4.42
N TRP A 183 16.30 10.74 -4.15
CA TRP A 183 15.05 10.20 -3.60
C TRP A 183 14.66 10.84 -2.27
N THR A 184 15.63 11.17 -1.40
CA THR A 184 15.34 11.82 -0.11
C THR A 184 14.68 13.18 -0.32
N ILE A 185 15.13 13.94 -1.32
CA ILE A 185 14.51 15.22 -1.70
C ILE A 185 13.08 14.99 -2.19
N TYR A 186 12.86 14.06 -3.12
CA TYR A 186 11.51 13.75 -3.62
C TYR A 186 10.59 13.20 -2.53
N GLN A 187 11.12 12.46 -1.56
CA GLN A 187 10.36 11.94 -0.43
C GLN A 187 9.87 13.07 0.48
N GLU A 188 10.70 14.07 0.73
CA GLU A 188 10.32 15.25 1.51
C GLU A 188 9.33 16.14 0.74
N GLN A 189 9.58 16.39 -0.55
CA GLN A 189 8.64 17.14 -1.41
C GLN A 189 7.25 16.49 -1.43
N GLN A 190 7.18 15.16 -1.48
CA GLN A 190 5.89 14.45 -1.49
C GLN A 190 5.08 14.59 -0.20
N LYS A 191 5.67 15.04 0.92
CA LYS A 191 4.93 15.36 2.14
C LYS A 191 4.04 16.60 1.98
N LEU A 192 4.34 17.46 1.00
CA LEU A 192 3.53 18.62 0.65
C LEU A 192 2.26 18.24 -0.11
N PHE A 193 2.24 17.07 -0.76
CA PHE A 193 1.05 16.57 -1.44
C PHE A 193 0.06 15.91 -0.48
N GLN A 194 -1.23 15.97 -0.81
CA GLN A 194 -2.29 15.28 -0.05
C GLN A 194 -2.07 13.76 0.03
N ARG A 195 -1.37 13.18 -0.95
CA ARG A 195 -1.00 11.77 -0.98
C ARG A 195 0.39 11.59 -1.59
N LYS A 196 1.09 10.56 -1.14
CA LYS A 196 2.34 10.11 -1.79
C LYS A 196 2.03 9.62 -3.20
N LEU A 197 2.85 10.04 -4.16
CA LEU A 197 2.68 9.76 -5.58
C LEU A 197 3.61 8.66 -6.07
N PHE A 198 4.80 8.57 -5.50
CA PHE A 198 5.85 7.61 -5.84
C PHE A 198 6.40 6.92 -4.59
N TYR A 199 6.94 5.72 -4.79
CA TYR A 199 7.71 5.00 -3.79
C TYR A 199 9.04 4.54 -4.37
N PHE A 200 10.04 4.45 -3.51
CA PHE A 200 11.36 3.93 -3.87
C PHE A 200 11.41 2.42 -3.64
N SER A 201 11.76 1.67 -4.68
CA SER A 201 11.88 0.21 -4.58
C SER A 201 13.33 -0.18 -4.32
N LYS A 202 13.63 -0.68 -3.12
CA LYS A 202 14.97 -1.20 -2.77
C LYS A 202 15.28 -2.53 -3.46
N ASP A 203 14.25 -3.23 -3.93
CA ASP A 203 14.39 -4.52 -4.61
C ASP A 203 14.74 -4.34 -6.10
N LEU A 204 14.50 -3.14 -6.64
CA LEU A 204 14.70 -2.77 -8.04
C LEU A 204 15.80 -1.72 -8.15
N CYS A 205 17.04 -2.15 -8.03
CA CYS A 205 18.22 -1.30 -8.17
C CYS A 205 19.09 -1.77 -9.34
N LEU A 206 19.58 -0.82 -10.13
CA LEU A 206 20.45 -1.04 -11.28
C LEU A 206 21.89 -1.31 -10.83
N SER A 207 22.34 -0.53 -9.86
CA SER A 207 23.60 -0.74 -9.16
C SER A 207 23.34 -0.74 -7.66
N GLN A 208 23.88 -1.75 -6.99
CA GLN A 208 24.05 -1.73 -5.54
C GLN A 208 25.55 -1.48 -5.34
N THR A 209 25.93 -0.45 -4.59
CA THR A 209 27.33 -0.04 -4.27
C THR A 209 28.05 1.00 -5.16
N SER A 210 27.36 1.91 -5.86
CA SER A 210 28.08 3.01 -6.55
C SER A 210 28.71 4.02 -5.57
N LEU A 211 30.04 4.15 -5.55
CA LEU A 211 30.73 5.12 -4.68
C LEU A 211 30.95 6.42 -5.45
N PHE A 212 30.47 7.54 -4.91
CA PHE A 212 30.85 8.85 -5.42
C PHE A 212 32.30 9.14 -5.05
N ALA A 213 33.10 9.43 -6.06
CA ALA A 213 34.46 9.91 -5.92
C ALA A 213 34.60 11.19 -6.74
N ILE A 214 35.44 12.10 -6.25
CA ILE A 214 35.80 13.28 -7.02
C ILE A 214 36.81 12.82 -8.08
N PRO A 215 36.52 12.94 -9.39
CA PRO A 215 37.48 12.59 -10.41
C PRO A 215 38.65 13.59 -10.33
N ILE A 216 39.84 13.07 -10.03
CA ILE A 216 41.06 13.85 -9.94
C ILE A 216 42.08 13.39 -10.97
N ARG A 217 42.93 14.31 -11.42
CA ARG A 217 44.02 13.99 -12.33
C ARG A 217 45.02 13.05 -11.63
N PRO A 218 45.54 12.00 -12.30
CA PRO A 218 46.44 11.03 -11.66
C PRO A 218 47.69 11.63 -11.02
N ASP A 219 48.25 12.68 -11.62
CA ASP A 219 49.49 13.39 -11.26
C ASP A 219 49.26 14.63 -10.37
N LEU A 220 48.09 14.78 -9.75
CA LEU A 220 47.81 15.92 -8.89
C LEU A 220 48.75 15.93 -7.66
N PRO A 221 49.62 16.95 -7.49
CA PRO A 221 50.62 16.96 -6.41
C PRO A 221 50.03 16.92 -4.99
N TYR A 222 48.82 17.46 -4.81
CA TYR A 222 48.13 17.57 -3.52
C TYR A 222 47.06 16.50 -3.30
N LYS A 223 47.07 15.43 -4.09
CA LYS A 223 46.08 14.34 -4.01
C LYS A 223 45.90 13.82 -2.58
N GLU A 224 46.99 13.60 -1.87
CA GLU A 224 46.95 13.04 -0.51
C GLU A 224 46.32 14.02 0.49
N LEU A 225 46.72 15.29 0.41
CA LEU A 225 46.16 16.36 1.24
C LEU A 225 44.65 16.55 1.00
N LEU A 226 44.21 16.45 -0.26
CA LEU A 226 42.80 16.51 -0.62
C LEU A 226 42.01 15.31 -0.05
N ASN A 227 42.57 14.11 -0.13
CA ASN A 227 41.94 12.92 0.43
C ASN A 227 41.79 13.01 1.95
N GLN A 228 42.85 13.45 2.64
CA GLN A 228 42.81 13.67 4.09
C GLN A 228 41.76 14.71 4.47
N HIS A 229 41.74 15.85 3.76
CA HIS A 229 40.73 16.87 4.00
C HIS A 229 39.30 16.36 3.78
N LEU A 230 39.07 15.54 2.74
CA LEU A 230 37.76 14.94 2.49
C LEU A 230 37.32 14.00 3.62
N LEU A 231 38.26 13.24 4.20
CA LEU A 231 38.01 12.40 5.37
C LEU A 231 37.67 13.27 6.59
N ASP A 232 38.44 14.33 6.86
CA ASP A 232 38.17 15.25 7.97
C ASP A 232 36.79 15.92 7.85
N VAL A 233 36.42 16.37 6.64
CA VAL A 233 35.11 16.98 6.35
C VAL A 233 33.96 15.98 6.53
N ARG A 234 34.22 14.69 6.26
CA ARG A 234 33.26 13.62 6.52
C ARG A 234 33.14 13.31 8.02
N ASP A 235 34.27 13.20 8.73
CA ASP A 235 34.32 12.81 10.14
C ASP A 235 33.78 13.90 11.07
N THR A 236 33.92 15.17 10.69
CA THR A 236 33.31 16.31 11.40
C THR A 236 31.79 16.40 11.22
N GLY A 237 31.21 15.60 10.32
CA GLY A 237 29.78 15.65 9.99
C GLY A 237 29.37 16.83 9.10
N LEU A 238 30.33 17.64 8.63
CA LEU A 238 30.07 18.80 7.79
C LEU A 238 29.38 18.42 6.47
N MET A 239 29.76 17.28 5.88
CA MET A 239 29.07 16.73 4.71
C MET A 239 27.57 16.49 4.96
N GLN A 240 27.22 15.97 6.13
CA GLN A 240 25.82 15.69 6.47
C GLN A 240 25.03 16.99 6.64
N HIS A 241 25.61 17.98 7.31
CA HIS A 241 24.99 19.29 7.49
C HIS A 241 24.67 19.95 6.13
N TRP A 242 25.62 19.98 5.20
CA TRP A 242 25.38 20.52 3.86
C TRP A 242 24.31 19.74 3.09
N PHE A 243 24.26 18.42 3.26
CA PHE A 243 23.22 17.61 2.64
C PHE A 243 21.82 17.98 3.16
N ASP A 244 21.67 18.12 4.48
CA ASP A 244 20.40 18.48 5.10
C ASP A 244 19.95 19.90 4.68
N GLU A 245 20.89 20.84 4.57
CA GLU A 245 20.65 22.19 4.06
C GLU A 245 20.21 22.20 2.59
N LEU A 246 20.86 21.39 1.74
CA LEU A 246 20.48 21.20 0.33
C LEU A 246 19.07 20.62 0.19
N VAL A 247 18.70 19.64 1.02
CA VAL A 247 17.34 19.09 1.04
C VAL A 247 16.34 20.17 1.43
N ALA A 248 16.63 20.94 2.48
CA ALA A 248 15.77 22.03 2.93
C ALA A 248 15.55 23.10 1.86
N ASP A 249 16.60 23.50 1.14
CA ASP A 249 16.51 24.46 0.04
C ASP A 249 15.81 23.89 -1.19
N GLY A 250 15.99 22.60 -1.48
CA GLY A 250 15.26 21.89 -2.52
C GLY A 250 13.74 21.89 -2.30
N ILE A 251 13.30 21.81 -1.04
CA ILE A 251 11.88 21.91 -0.67
C ILE A 251 11.38 23.34 -0.90
N LYS A 252 12.13 24.37 -0.48
CA LYS A 252 11.72 25.79 -0.66
C LYS A 252 11.49 26.17 -2.11
N ARG A 253 12.29 25.63 -3.05
CA ARG A 253 12.14 25.91 -4.49
C ARG A 253 10.96 25.21 -5.15
N SER A 254 10.37 24.21 -4.49
CA SER A 254 9.22 23.44 -5.01
C SER A 254 7.85 23.99 -4.59
N LEU A 255 7.85 24.96 -3.66
CA LEU A 255 6.69 25.74 -3.22
C LEU A 255 6.53 27.01 -4.07
#